data_AF-A0A7C3TN01-F1
#
_entry.id   AF-A0A7C3TN01-F1
#
_cell.length_a   1.000
_cell.length_b   1.000
_cell.length_c   1.000
_cell.angle_alpha   90.00
_cell.angle_beta   90.00
_cell.angle_gamma   90.00
#
_symmetry.space_group_name_H-M   'P 1'
#
loop_
_entity.id
_entity.type
_entity.pdbx_description
1 polymer ?
#
loop_
_entity_poly.entity_id
_entity_poly.type
_entity_poly.pdbx_seq_one_letter_code
_entity_poly.pdbx_strand_id
1 'polypeptide(L)'
;ERALSLRNDFSRAYHLCATALLAKGMRQAAIDRLAAGVRVAHTHGDATARDDMMQMLRDLGAPLPPLEPQQPSRQLQDGEVFCRRCGKAGPKMDKPPFRGDLGQRIIASVCSECWRQWLDMGVKVINELRLNLADVEARRTYDQHMMDFLNLR
;
A
#
# COMPACT_ATOMS: atom_id res chain seq x y z
N GLU A 1 23.05 -20.31 -17.93
CA GLU A 1 22.75 -20.56 -16.50
C GLU A 1 23.56 -19.68 -15.54
N ARG A 2 24.85 -19.39 -15.81
CA ARG A 2 25.74 -18.59 -14.95
C ARG A 2 25.33 -17.12 -14.69
N ALA A 3 24.42 -16.55 -15.48
CA ALA A 3 23.87 -15.20 -15.26
C ALA A 3 22.73 -15.17 -14.21
N LEU A 4 21.98 -16.26 -14.05
CA LEU A 4 20.90 -16.38 -13.07
C LEU A 4 21.45 -16.59 -11.64
N SER A 5 22.67 -17.12 -11.52
CA SER A 5 23.31 -17.42 -10.23
C SER A 5 23.98 -16.22 -9.55
N LEU A 6 24.13 -15.07 -10.22
CA LEU A 6 24.88 -13.92 -9.70
C LEU A 6 23.98 -12.79 -9.17
N ARG A 7 22.75 -12.66 -9.68
CA ARG A 7 21.70 -11.76 -9.17
C ARG A 7 20.32 -12.34 -9.49
N ASN A 8 19.63 -12.81 -8.46
CA ASN A 8 18.31 -13.45 -8.56
C ASN A 8 17.17 -12.47 -8.93
N ASP A 9 17.47 -11.17 -9.00
CA ASP A 9 16.49 -10.09 -9.24
C ASP A 9 16.26 -9.78 -10.73
N PHE A 10 16.94 -10.48 -11.65
CA PHE A 10 16.78 -10.23 -13.09
C PHE A 10 15.66 -11.09 -13.67
N SER A 11 14.40 -10.70 -13.47
CA SER A 11 13.24 -11.32 -14.11
C SER A 11 13.37 -11.41 -15.64
N ARG A 12 14.04 -10.42 -16.27
CA ARG A 12 14.38 -10.42 -17.71
C ARG A 12 15.36 -11.53 -18.13
N ALA A 13 16.19 -12.04 -17.22
CA ALA A 13 17.12 -13.13 -17.54
C ALA A 13 16.38 -14.45 -17.81
N TYR A 14 15.23 -14.66 -17.17
CA TYR A 14 14.37 -15.81 -17.46
C TYR A 14 13.73 -15.71 -18.84
N HIS A 15 13.28 -14.52 -19.24
CA HIS A 15 12.79 -14.26 -20.60
C HIS A 15 13.86 -14.55 -21.66
N LEU A 16 15.07 -14.00 -21.50
CA LEU A 16 16.19 -14.24 -22.43
C LEU A 16 16.63 -15.71 -22.46
N CYS A 17 16.54 -16.41 -21.34
CA CYS A 17 16.83 -17.84 -21.29
C CYS A 17 15.79 -18.64 -22.06
N ALA A 18 14.51 -18.29 -21.93
CA ALA A 18 13.42 -18.93 -22.65
C ALA A 18 13.53 -18.74 -24.18
N THR A 19 13.85 -17.54 -24.65
CA THR A 19 14.05 -17.30 -26.10
C THR A 19 15.21 -18.13 -26.65
N ALA A 20 16.31 -18.25 -25.90
CA ALA A 20 17.45 -19.09 -26.27
C ALA A 20 17.10 -20.59 -26.30
N LEU A 21 16.24 -21.07 -25.39
CA LEU A 21 15.77 -22.45 -25.36
C LEU A 21 14.82 -22.76 -26.52
N LEU A 22 13.95 -21.83 -26.88
CA LEU A 22 13.08 -21.94 -28.05
C LEU A 22 13.89 -22.02 -29.35
N ALA A 23 14.93 -21.20 -29.49
CA ALA A 23 15.83 -21.26 -30.65
C ALA A 23 16.56 -22.62 -30.78
N LYS A 24 16.73 -23.36 -29.68
CA LYS A 24 17.29 -24.72 -29.65
C LYS A 24 16.24 -25.82 -29.80
N GLY A 25 14.98 -25.49 -30.05
CA GLY A 25 13.87 -26.44 -30.15
C GLY A 25 13.44 -27.05 -28.80
N MET A 26 13.98 -26.57 -27.67
CA MET A 26 13.69 -27.11 -26.34
C MET A 26 12.43 -26.47 -25.74
N ARG A 27 11.27 -26.70 -26.38
CA ARG A 27 9.99 -26.05 -26.03
C ARG A 27 9.59 -26.26 -24.57
N GLN A 28 9.66 -27.48 -24.05
CA GLN A 28 9.25 -27.76 -22.66
C GLN A 28 10.16 -27.06 -21.64
N ALA A 29 11.48 -27.09 -21.86
CA ALA A 29 12.43 -26.39 -21.00
C ALA A 29 12.20 -24.88 -20.99
N ALA A 30 11.83 -24.29 -22.14
CA ALA A 30 11.49 -22.87 -22.23
C ALA A 30 10.23 -22.53 -21.40
N ILE A 31 9.18 -23.36 -21.48
CA ILE A 31 7.95 -23.21 -20.69
C ILE A 31 8.27 -23.26 -19.19
N ASP A 32 9.07 -24.23 -18.76
CA ASP A 32 9.44 -24.38 -17.35
C ASP A 32 10.24 -23.17 -16.84
N ARG A 33 11.12 -22.60 -17.68
CA ARG A 33 11.88 -21.38 -17.33
C ARG A 33 11.00 -20.14 -17.28
N LEU A 34 10.06 -19.98 -18.20
CA LEU A 34 9.09 -18.88 -18.17
C LEU A 34 8.22 -18.97 -16.92
N ALA A 35 7.69 -20.15 -16.58
CA ALA A 35 6.88 -20.35 -15.38
C ALA A 35 7.63 -19.99 -14.09
N ALA A 36 8.91 -20.36 -14.00
CA ALA A 36 9.78 -19.95 -12.90
C ALA A 36 10.02 -18.44 -12.88
N GLY A 37 10.28 -17.83 -14.04
CA GLY A 37 10.51 -16.40 -14.19
C GLY A 37 9.30 -15.54 -13.81
N VAL A 38 8.09 -15.95 -14.20
CA VAL A 38 6.85 -15.24 -13.82
C VAL A 38 6.68 -15.21 -12.30
N ARG A 39 6.98 -16.30 -11.58
CA ARG A 39 6.94 -16.30 -10.10
C ARG A 39 7.94 -15.35 -9.49
N VAL A 40 9.19 -15.36 -9.97
CA VAL A 40 10.24 -14.44 -9.51
C VAL A 40 9.85 -12.98 -9.79
N ALA A 41 9.37 -12.68 -11.00
CA ALA A 41 8.89 -11.34 -11.36
C ALA A 41 7.72 -10.89 -10.47
N HIS A 42 6.80 -11.81 -10.16
CA HIS A 42 5.68 -11.56 -9.26
C HIS A 42 6.14 -11.27 -7.82
N THR A 43 7.09 -12.03 -7.26
CA THR A 43 7.60 -11.80 -5.90
C THR A 43 8.37 -10.50 -5.75
N HIS A 44 9.07 -10.07 -6.81
CA HIS A 44 9.86 -8.84 -6.81
C HIS A 44 9.09 -7.60 -7.29
N GLY A 45 7.83 -7.76 -7.70
CA GLY A 45 7.00 -6.64 -8.18
C GLY A 45 7.39 -6.11 -9.57
N ASP A 46 8.15 -6.86 -10.37
CA ASP A 46 8.48 -6.51 -11.76
C ASP A 46 7.30 -6.87 -12.67
N ALA A 47 6.30 -5.99 -12.71
CA ALA A 47 5.07 -6.19 -13.47
C ALA A 47 5.35 -6.35 -14.98
N THR A 48 6.23 -5.53 -15.55
CA THR A 48 6.55 -5.57 -16.98
C THR A 48 7.14 -6.92 -17.38
N ALA A 49 8.19 -7.38 -16.69
CA ALA A 49 8.81 -8.66 -17.04
C ALA A 49 7.85 -9.84 -16.82
N ARG A 50 7.03 -9.79 -15.76
CA ARG A 50 6.00 -10.79 -15.49
C ARG A 50 5.02 -10.88 -16.66
N ASP A 51 4.51 -9.73 -17.11
CA ASP A 51 3.48 -9.65 -18.14
C ASP A 51 4.03 -10.08 -19.51
N ASP A 52 5.27 -9.70 -19.86
CA ASP A 52 5.98 -10.17 -21.06
C ASP A 52 6.12 -11.70 -21.08
N MET A 53 6.55 -12.30 -19.96
CA MET A 53 6.70 -13.76 -19.85
C MET A 53 5.35 -14.49 -19.86
N MET A 54 4.30 -13.90 -19.28
CA MET A 54 2.95 -14.46 -19.37
C MET A 54 2.40 -14.40 -20.79
N GLN A 55 2.67 -13.33 -21.54
CA GLN A 55 2.28 -13.24 -22.95
C GLN A 55 2.98 -14.33 -23.77
N MET A 56 4.28 -14.53 -23.56
CA MET A 56 5.03 -15.60 -24.23
C MET A 56 4.49 -17.00 -23.91
N LEU A 57 4.08 -17.26 -22.66
CA LEU A 57 3.43 -18.54 -22.30
C LEU A 57 2.09 -18.74 -23.03
N ARG A 58 1.30 -17.66 -23.21
CA ARG A 58 0.05 -17.70 -23.99
C ARG A 58 0.32 -18.00 -25.46
N ASP A 59 1.31 -17.33 -26.05
CA ASP A 59 1.69 -17.53 -27.45
C ASP A 59 2.18 -18.96 -27.71
N LEU A 60 2.84 -19.56 -26.71
CA LEU A 60 3.24 -20.96 -26.75
C LEU A 60 2.09 -21.94 -26.50
N GLY A 61 0.89 -21.49 -26.10
CA GLY A 61 -0.23 -22.35 -25.72
C GLY A 61 0.05 -23.17 -24.45
N ALA A 62 0.93 -22.67 -23.57
CA ALA A 62 1.30 -23.32 -22.32
C ALA A 62 0.37 -22.88 -21.18
N PRO A 63 0.10 -23.75 -20.18
CA PRO A 63 -0.68 -23.36 -19.02
C PRO A 63 0.06 -22.28 -18.23
N LEU A 64 -0.64 -21.20 -17.89
CA LEU A 64 -0.09 -20.13 -17.05
C LEU A 64 0.18 -20.68 -15.64
N PRO A 65 1.32 -20.34 -15.02
CA PRO A 65 1.58 -20.74 -13.65
C PRO A 65 0.51 -20.14 -12.73
N PRO A 66 0.02 -20.89 -11.73
CA PRO A 66 -0.84 -20.31 -10.72
C PRO A 66 -0.03 -19.23 -9.99
N LEU A 67 -0.40 -17.98 -10.19
CA LEU A 67 0.11 -16.88 -9.39
C LEU A 67 -0.78 -16.80 -8.17
N GLU A 68 -0.20 -17.08 -7.01
CA GLU A 68 -0.86 -16.72 -5.76
C GLU A 68 -1.16 -15.22 -5.82
N PRO A 69 -2.38 -14.78 -5.53
CA PRO A 69 -2.65 -13.36 -5.46
C PRO A 69 -1.65 -12.72 -4.51
N GLN A 70 -0.97 -11.65 -4.93
CA GLN A 70 -0.17 -10.84 -4.02
C GLN A 70 -1.08 -10.54 -2.82
N GLN A 71 -0.66 -10.99 -1.64
CA GLN A 71 -1.47 -10.87 -0.42
C GLN A 71 -1.97 -9.43 -0.34
N PRO A 72 -3.29 -9.21 -0.18
CA PRO A 72 -3.81 -7.86 -0.09
C PRO A 72 -3.08 -7.15 1.04
N SER A 73 -2.62 -5.93 0.76
CA SER A 73 -2.13 -4.95 1.73
C SER A 73 -2.78 -5.19 3.09
N ARG A 74 -1.99 -5.63 4.08
CA ARG A 74 -2.37 -5.95 5.47
C ARG A 74 -3.85 -5.63 5.75
N GLN A 75 -4.71 -6.66 5.69
CA GLN A 75 -6.13 -6.50 6.02
C GLN A 75 -6.22 -5.85 7.41
N LEU A 76 -6.91 -4.72 7.51
CA LEU A 76 -7.14 -4.02 8.77
C LEU A 76 -7.77 -5.01 9.75
N GLN A 77 -7.16 -5.19 10.92
CA GLN A 77 -7.71 -6.05 11.95
C GLN A 77 -8.96 -5.41 12.57
N ASP A 78 -9.83 -6.21 13.18
CA ASP A 78 -10.99 -5.69 13.90
C ASP A 78 -10.53 -4.71 15.00
N GLY A 79 -10.90 -3.44 14.85
CA GLY A 79 -10.46 -2.36 15.75
C GLY A 79 -9.29 -1.52 15.22
N GLU A 80 -8.79 -1.74 14.01
CA GLU A 80 -7.85 -0.84 13.34
C GLU A 80 -8.56 0.09 12.34
N VAL A 81 -7.94 1.25 12.08
CA VAL A 81 -8.38 2.23 11.10
C VAL A 81 -7.18 2.70 10.27
N PHE A 82 -7.38 2.88 8.98
CA PHE A 82 -6.37 3.49 8.12
C PHE A 82 -6.34 4.99 8.36
N CYS A 83 -5.28 5.47 9.01
CA CYS A 83 -5.17 6.85 9.42
C CYS A 83 -4.72 7.74 8.26
N ARG A 84 -5.53 8.73 7.89
CA ARG A 84 -5.21 9.72 6.85
C ARG A 84 -3.99 10.58 7.18
N ARG A 85 -3.74 10.81 8.47
CA ARG A 85 -2.62 11.64 8.94
C ARG A 85 -1.28 10.92 8.81
N CYS A 86 -1.16 9.69 9.30
CA CYS A 86 0.12 8.97 9.30
C CYS A 86 0.28 7.98 8.12
N GLY A 87 -0.78 7.77 7.32
CA GLY A 87 -0.77 6.88 6.15
C GLY A 87 -0.64 5.39 6.50
N LYS A 88 -0.87 5.02 7.76
CA LYS A 88 -0.71 3.65 8.27
C LYS A 88 -1.98 3.19 8.99
N ALA A 89 -2.19 1.88 9.03
CA ALA A 89 -3.18 1.26 9.90
C ALA A 89 -2.75 1.40 11.37
N GLY A 90 -3.69 1.75 12.24
CA GLY A 90 -3.47 1.84 13.67
C GLY A 90 -4.75 1.68 14.46
N PRO A 91 -4.68 1.60 15.80
CA PRO A 91 -5.84 1.37 16.66
C PRO A 91 -6.88 2.47 16.49
N LYS A 92 -8.15 2.07 16.31
CA LYS A 92 -9.32 2.96 16.27
C LYS A 92 -9.56 3.58 17.64
N MET A 93 -10.24 4.72 17.68
CA MET A 93 -10.72 5.32 18.92
C MET A 93 -11.96 4.60 19.45
N ASP A 94 -12.12 4.54 20.77
CA ASP A 94 -13.28 3.90 21.41
C ASP A 94 -14.59 4.65 21.16
N LYS A 95 -14.52 5.99 21.08
CA LYS A 95 -15.67 6.87 20.93
C LYS A 95 -15.32 8.07 20.05
N PRO A 96 -16.29 8.60 19.27
CA PRO A 96 -16.08 9.82 18.51
C PRO A 96 -15.83 11.00 19.47
N PRO A 97 -14.90 11.91 19.15
CA PRO A 97 -14.54 13.00 20.05
C PRO A 97 -15.63 14.07 20.17
N PHE A 98 -16.43 14.26 19.11
CA PHE A 98 -17.54 15.20 19.06
C PHE A 98 -18.79 14.52 18.52
N ARG A 99 -19.96 15.09 18.84
CA ARG A 99 -21.21 14.68 18.19
C ARG A 99 -21.33 15.36 16.83
N GLY A 100 -21.92 14.66 15.86
CA GLY A 100 -22.12 15.14 14.49
C GLY A 100 -21.11 14.56 13.49
N ASP A 101 -21.23 15.02 12.24
CA ASP A 101 -20.54 14.42 11.09
C ASP A 101 -19.01 14.51 11.19
N LEU A 102 -18.49 15.60 11.74
CA LEU A 102 -17.05 15.78 11.94
C LEU A 102 -16.47 14.71 12.87
N GLY A 103 -17.15 14.43 13.98
CA GLY A 103 -16.74 13.38 14.92
C GLY A 103 -16.76 11.99 14.29
N GLN A 104 -17.76 11.70 13.45
CA GLN A 104 -17.84 10.45 12.69
C GLN A 104 -16.71 10.32 11.65
N ARG A 105 -16.37 11.41 10.96
CA ARG A 105 -15.25 11.44 10.01
C ARG A 105 -13.92 11.18 10.71
N ILE A 106 -13.69 11.80 11.86
CA ILE A 106 -12.46 11.64 12.63
C ILE A 106 -12.29 10.18 13.07
N ILE A 107 -13.30 9.56 13.70
CA ILE A 107 -13.20 8.15 14.13
C ILE A 107 -13.09 7.15 12.98
N ALA A 108 -13.63 7.48 11.79
CA ALA A 108 -13.54 6.62 10.61
C ALA A 108 -12.19 6.72 9.87
N SER A 109 -11.40 7.76 10.09
CA SER A 109 -10.22 8.05 9.27
C SER A 109 -8.95 8.46 10.04
N VAL A 110 -9.01 8.50 11.37
CA VAL A 110 -7.89 8.90 12.24
C VAL A 110 -7.70 7.86 13.33
N CYS A 111 -6.45 7.40 13.52
CA CYS A 111 -6.11 6.47 14.60
C CYS A 111 -6.00 7.18 15.95
N SER A 112 -6.15 6.43 17.04
CA SER A 112 -6.14 6.95 18.41
C SER A 112 -4.83 7.65 18.77
N GLU A 113 -3.68 7.20 18.24
CA GLU A 113 -2.39 7.85 18.44
C GLU A 113 -2.33 9.24 17.81
N CYS A 114 -2.75 9.36 16.54
CA CYS A 114 -2.78 10.63 15.83
C CYS A 114 -3.75 11.63 16.49
N TRP A 115 -4.84 11.12 17.07
CA TRP A 115 -5.76 11.93 17.85
C TRP A 115 -5.15 12.46 19.14
N ARG A 116 -4.41 11.63 19.91
CA ARG A 116 -3.70 12.11 21.12
C ARG A 116 -2.70 13.20 20.79
N GLN A 117 -1.93 13.03 19.72
CA GLN A 117 -1.00 14.06 19.25
C GLN A 117 -1.72 15.36 18.86
N TRP A 118 -2.96 15.28 18.35
CA TRP A 118 -3.76 16.47 18.11
C TRP A 118 -4.14 17.16 19.42
N LEU A 119 -4.52 16.44 20.47
CA LEU A 119 -4.85 17.05 21.76
C LEU A 119 -3.69 17.89 22.32
N ASP A 120 -2.47 17.35 22.24
CA ASP A 120 -1.26 18.07 22.67
C ASP A 120 -0.99 19.30 21.79
N MET A 121 -1.19 19.18 20.48
CA MET A 121 -1.07 20.31 19.56
C MET A 121 -2.16 21.36 19.78
N GLY A 122 -3.39 20.94 20.05
CA GLY A 122 -4.54 21.80 20.28
C GLY A 122 -4.34 22.71 21.48
N VAL A 123 -3.75 22.21 22.57
CA VAL A 123 -3.37 23.04 23.72
C VAL A 123 -2.38 24.14 23.31
N LYS A 124 -1.39 23.83 22.47
CA LYS A 124 -0.44 24.82 21.94
C LYS A 124 -1.15 25.85 21.06
N VAL A 125 -2.02 25.41 20.15
CA VAL A 125 -2.81 26.31 19.30
C VAL A 125 -3.64 27.28 20.13
N ILE A 126 -4.30 26.79 21.18
CA ILE A 126 -5.09 27.63 22.10
C ILE A 126 -4.21 28.67 22.78
N ASN A 127 -3.05 28.27 23.29
CA ASN A 127 -2.16 29.17 24.04
C ASN A 127 -1.48 30.21 23.14
N GLU A 128 -0.94 29.78 21.99
CA GLU A 128 -0.21 30.65 21.05
C GLU A 128 -1.14 31.66 20.37
N LEU A 129 -2.33 31.23 19.97
CA LEU A 129 -3.33 32.12 19.35
C LEU A 129 -4.25 32.79 20.37
N ARG A 130 -4.07 32.51 21.67
CA ARG A 130 -4.91 32.99 22.78
C ARG A 130 -6.41 32.81 22.52
N LEU A 131 -6.79 31.64 22.01
CA LEU A 131 -8.17 31.34 21.62
C LEU A 131 -9.07 31.23 22.85
N ASN A 132 -10.20 31.93 22.80
CA ASN A 132 -11.28 31.75 23.76
C ASN A 132 -12.34 30.79 23.18
N LEU A 133 -12.33 29.51 23.57
CA LEU A 133 -13.26 28.50 23.06
C LEU A 133 -14.75 28.74 23.40
N ALA A 134 -15.05 29.76 24.21
CA ALA A 134 -16.43 30.23 24.40
C ALA A 134 -16.97 30.93 23.13
N ASP A 135 -16.10 31.61 22.38
CA ASP A 135 -16.43 32.31 21.14
C ASP A 135 -16.58 31.33 19.97
N VAL A 136 -17.58 31.58 19.13
CA VAL A 136 -17.84 30.81 17.90
C VAL A 136 -16.68 30.96 16.92
N GLU A 137 -16.11 32.16 16.78
CA GLU A 137 -15.03 32.39 15.81
C GLU A 137 -13.74 31.67 16.22
N ALA A 138 -13.36 31.77 17.49
CA ALA A 138 -12.22 31.05 18.03
C ALA A 138 -12.37 29.53 17.93
N ARG A 139 -13.57 28.98 18.13
CA ARG A 139 -13.85 27.55 17.89
C ARG A 139 -13.65 27.15 16.43
N ARG A 140 -14.12 27.97 15.48
CA ARG A 140 -13.91 27.71 14.06
C ARG A 140 -12.43 27.69 13.70
N THR A 141 -11.65 28.62 14.24
CA THR A 141 -10.19 28.65 14.05
C THR A 141 -9.53 27.40 14.61
N TYR A 142 -9.91 26.97 15.82
CA TYR A 142 -9.42 25.73 16.42
C TYR A 142 -9.75 24.49 15.56
N ASP A 143 -11.01 24.39 15.10
CA ASP A 143 -11.47 23.28 14.26
C ASP A 143 -10.75 23.27 12.89
N GLN A 144 -10.43 24.45 12.34
CA GLN A 144 -9.66 24.56 11.11
C GLN A 144 -8.24 24.00 11.29
N HIS A 145 -7.54 24.40 12.35
CA HIS A 145 -6.22 23.85 12.67
C HIS A 145 -6.27 22.34 12.93
N MET A 146 -7.36 21.84 13.54
CA MET A 146 -7.58 20.40 13.72
C MET A 146 -7.67 19.67 12.39
N MET A 147 -8.54 20.16 11.49
CA MET A 147 -8.76 19.55 10.19
C MET A 147 -7.49 19.55 9.34
N ASP A 148 -6.73 20.65 9.38
CA ASP A 148 -5.45 20.76 8.68
C ASP A 148 -4.42 19.78 9.26
N PHE A 149 -4.31 19.67 10.59
CA PHE A 149 -3.37 18.74 11.23
C PHE A 149 -3.69 17.27 10.97
N LEU A 150 -4.97 16.93 10.84
CA LEU A 150 -5.46 15.57 10.61
C LEU A 150 -5.59 15.19 9.12
N ASN A 151 -5.27 16.10 8.20
CA ASN A 151 -5.47 15.93 6.74
C ASN A 151 -6.93 15.59 6.38
N LEU A 152 -7.88 16.33 6.97
CA LEU A 152 -9.33 16.15 6.77
C LEU A 152 -10.00 17.25 5.94
N ARG A 153 -9.20 18.16 5.37
CA ARG A 153 -9.66 19.22 4.48
C ARG A 153 -9.87 18.73 3.05
#